data_AF-A0A9P1HMJ4-F1
#
_entry.id   AF-A0A9P1HMJ4-F1
#
_cell.length_a   1.000
_cell.length_b   1.000
_cell.length_c   1.000
_cell.angle_alpha   90.00
_cell.angle_beta   90.00
_cell.angle_gamma   90.00
#
_symmetry.space_group_name_H-M   'P 1'
#
loop_
_entity.id
_entity.type
_entity.pdbx_description
1 polymer ?
#
loop_
_entity_poly.entity_id
_entity_poly.type
_entity_poly.pdbx_seq_one_letter_code
_entity_poly.pdbx_strand_id
1 'polypeptide(L)'
;MITVNDVYIPENLFLLHLGLLIIEMVLMAVAFIYTMSGSYIILFLHPIFHPHVLGITTNFFISYFVLSVPRLCIIFPFLLDGTRRFEIMSSIPYTVYLDALRTVAASSALLACLSLVLERVIATVRIRTYEKQRNPFLIGLIMISTWLVPSACCYSVVILNFEIMIFLLLGFLTSLISFAIFLRLTNWSENEYKKNVNAYSLSIKYQLSENVRLGRIIKSTLKAFISGCFACLLIAFLTIKIFPSNNLFVFLMYHLYESLFAYLPIKIISCSINSNVTWKTSFRDITRTSLFNKTSNKTRASEPVRVLSLTGDVITVDQRLHAKQYFSTLDNMWK
;
A
#
# COMPACT_ATOMS: atom_id res chain seq x y z
N MET A 1 -0.16 8.69 40.65
CA MET A 1 0.72 9.90 40.64
C MET A 1 2.08 9.54 40.02
N ILE A 2 2.42 10.08 38.85
CA ILE A 2 3.64 9.72 38.12
C ILE A 2 4.30 11.02 37.64
N THR A 3 5.51 11.30 38.11
CA THR A 3 6.36 12.40 37.63
C THR A 3 7.29 11.88 36.53
N VAL A 4 7.34 12.59 35.40
CA VAL A 4 8.26 12.31 34.29
C VAL A 4 8.98 13.61 33.96
N ASN A 5 10.29 13.66 34.20
CA ASN A 5 11.16 14.82 33.90
C ASN A 5 10.58 16.18 34.34
N ASP A 6 10.14 16.29 35.60
CA ASP A 6 9.60 17.52 36.20
C ASP A 6 8.35 18.12 35.51
N VAL A 7 7.76 17.42 34.53
CA VAL A 7 6.51 17.81 33.88
C VAL A 7 5.36 17.03 34.51
N TYR A 8 4.47 17.75 35.18
CA TYR A 8 3.26 17.19 35.78
C TYR A 8 2.28 16.76 34.68
N ILE A 9 2.11 15.46 34.49
CA ILE A 9 1.07 14.90 33.62
C ILE A 9 -0.12 14.50 34.50
N PRO A 10 -1.31 15.10 34.31
CA PRO A 10 -2.51 14.69 35.03
C PRO A 10 -2.76 13.19 34.84
N GLU A 11 -3.14 12.47 35.91
CA GLU A 11 -3.36 11.02 35.89
C GLU A 11 -4.38 10.59 34.82
N ASN A 12 -5.40 11.42 34.59
CA ASN A 12 -6.39 11.23 33.52
C ASN A 12 -5.77 11.31 32.11
N LEU A 13 -4.77 12.17 31.91
CA LEU A 13 -4.09 12.33 30.62
C LEU A 13 -3.17 11.13 30.35
N PHE A 14 -2.53 10.60 31.41
CA PHE A 14 -1.73 9.39 31.33
C PHE A 14 -2.58 8.16 30.96
N LEU A 15 -3.74 7.98 31.62
CA LEU A 15 -4.67 6.89 31.29
C LEU A 15 -5.22 7.00 29.86
N LEU A 16 -5.54 8.22 29.42
CA LEU A 16 -5.95 8.48 28.03
C LEU A 16 -4.83 8.12 27.04
N HIS A 17 -3.58 8.47 27.35
CA HIS A 17 -2.43 8.15 26.53
C HIS A 17 -2.23 6.64 26.38
N LEU A 18 -2.29 5.92 27.50
CA LEU A 18 -2.17 4.47 27.53
C LEU A 18 -3.27 3.81 26.70
N GLY A 19 -4.52 4.27 26.86
CA GLY A 19 -5.65 3.80 26.05
C GLY A 19 -5.44 4.01 24.56
N LEU A 20 -4.97 5.19 24.14
CA LEU A 20 -4.69 5.49 22.73
C LEU A 20 -3.55 4.63 22.17
N LEU A 21 -2.49 4.40 22.94
CA LEU A 21 -1.38 3.52 22.53
C LEU A 21 -1.80 2.07 22.35
N ILE A 22 -2.69 1.56 23.21
CA ILE A 22 -3.26 0.21 23.06
C ILE A 22 -4.06 0.13 21.76
N ILE A 23 -4.91 1.13 21.49
CA ILE A 23 -5.69 1.20 20.24
C ILE A 23 -4.75 1.24 19.03
N GLU A 24 -3.70 2.06 19.08
CA GLU A 24 -2.70 2.18 18.01
C GLU A 24 -1.97 0.86 17.76
N MET A 25 -1.53 0.18 18.83
CA MET A 25 -0.88 -1.13 18.74
C MET A 25 -1.79 -2.16 18.10
N VAL A 26 -3.06 -2.25 18.54
CA VAL A 26 -4.04 -3.19 17.96
C VAL A 26 -4.27 -2.86 16.49
N LEU A 27 -4.44 -1.57 16.16
CA LEU A 27 -4.66 -1.14 14.79
C LEU A 27 -3.46 -1.49 13.89
N MET A 28 -2.23 -1.26 14.34
CA MET A 28 -1.02 -1.62 13.59
C MET A 28 -0.83 -3.14 13.48
N ALA A 29 -1.11 -3.91 14.53
CA ALA A 29 -1.02 -5.36 14.47
C ALA A 29 -2.03 -5.93 13.46
N VAL A 30 -3.28 -5.45 13.51
CA VAL A 30 -4.31 -5.79 12.52
C VAL A 30 -3.89 -5.36 11.12
N ALA A 31 -3.38 -4.13 10.96
CA ALA A 31 -2.91 -3.62 9.69
C ALA A 31 -1.76 -4.45 9.12
N PHE A 32 -0.83 -4.88 9.98
CA PHE A 32 0.29 -5.73 9.62
C PHE A 32 -0.17 -7.10 9.14
N ILE A 33 -1.02 -7.79 9.91
CA ILE A 33 -1.57 -9.11 9.54
C ILE A 33 -2.39 -9.02 8.24
N TYR A 34 -3.25 -8.00 8.15
CA TYR A 34 -4.07 -7.76 6.96
C TYR A 34 -3.20 -7.49 5.73
N THR A 35 -2.10 -6.75 5.92
CA THR A 35 -1.19 -6.42 4.84
C THR A 35 -0.37 -7.61 4.37
N MET A 36 0.15 -8.42 5.30
CA MET A 36 0.91 -9.63 4.99
C MET A 36 0.04 -10.71 4.34
N SER A 37 -1.22 -10.85 4.77
CA SER A 37 -2.16 -11.78 4.13
C SER A 37 -2.57 -11.31 2.73
N GLY A 38 -2.88 -10.02 2.58
CA GLY A 38 -3.18 -9.42 1.27
C GLY A 38 -2.00 -9.49 0.30
N SER A 39 -0.78 -9.22 0.78
CA SER A 39 0.45 -9.31 -0.01
C SER A 39 0.72 -10.72 -0.47
N TYR A 40 0.53 -11.71 0.41
CA TYR A 40 0.68 -13.11 0.06
C TYR A 40 -0.23 -13.51 -1.10
N ILE A 41 -1.50 -13.07 -1.07
CA ILE A 41 -2.47 -13.35 -2.13
C ILE A 41 -2.11 -12.65 -3.44
N ILE A 42 -1.67 -11.40 -3.37
CA ILE A 42 -1.32 -10.63 -4.56
C ILE A 42 -0.02 -11.18 -5.19
N LEU A 43 0.99 -11.53 -4.40
CA LEU A 43 2.31 -11.91 -4.92
C LEU A 43 2.42 -13.40 -5.27
N PHE A 44 1.89 -14.30 -4.43
CA PHE A 44 2.20 -15.74 -4.53
C PHE A 44 1.05 -16.58 -5.08
N LEU A 45 -0.20 -16.17 -4.90
CA LEU A 45 -1.36 -16.94 -5.39
C LEU A 45 -1.73 -16.64 -6.85
N HIS A 46 -1.20 -15.56 -7.43
CA HIS A 46 -1.47 -15.16 -8.80
C HIS A 46 -0.18 -14.85 -9.58
N PRO A 47 0.53 -15.86 -10.11
CA PRO A 47 1.83 -15.69 -10.78
C PRO A 47 1.77 -15.02 -12.17
N ILE A 48 0.68 -14.30 -12.50
CA ILE A 48 0.46 -13.72 -13.84
C ILE A 48 0.99 -12.27 -13.93
N PHE A 49 1.54 -11.72 -12.84
CA PHE A 49 2.00 -10.34 -12.87
C PHE A 49 3.30 -10.17 -13.64
N HIS A 50 3.35 -9.07 -14.40
CA HIS A 50 4.58 -8.60 -15.01
C HIS A 50 5.67 -8.42 -13.93
N PRO A 51 6.94 -8.83 -14.18
CA PRO A 51 8.00 -8.77 -13.17
C PRO A 51 8.21 -7.37 -12.57
N HIS A 52 7.95 -6.32 -13.35
CA HIS A 52 8.05 -4.93 -12.88
C HIS A 52 7.04 -4.66 -11.77
N VAL A 53 5.81 -5.15 -11.93
CA VAL A 53 4.77 -5.02 -10.90
C VAL A 53 5.06 -5.86 -9.70
N LEU A 54 5.57 -7.08 -9.88
CA LEU A 54 5.98 -7.91 -8.76
C LEU A 54 7.07 -7.21 -7.94
N GLY A 55 8.11 -6.69 -8.59
CA GLY A 55 9.22 -5.99 -7.93
C GLY A 55 8.75 -4.75 -7.18
N ILE A 56 7.98 -3.87 -7.82
CA ILE A 56 7.52 -2.62 -7.19
C ILE A 56 6.49 -2.91 -6.07
N THR A 57 5.62 -3.91 -6.25
CA THR A 57 4.66 -4.31 -5.21
C THR A 57 5.38 -4.93 -4.01
N THR A 58 6.41 -5.75 -4.24
CA THR A 58 7.26 -6.28 -3.16
C THR A 58 7.96 -5.15 -2.41
N ASN A 59 8.48 -4.16 -3.14
CA ASN A 59 9.12 -2.99 -2.55
C ASN A 59 8.17 -2.21 -1.63
N PHE A 60 6.92 -1.98 -2.06
CA PHE A 60 5.88 -1.37 -1.23
C PHE A 60 5.67 -2.13 0.09
N PHE A 61 5.64 -3.46 0.05
CA PHE A 61 5.46 -4.27 1.26
C PHE A 61 6.68 -4.25 2.18
N ILE A 62 7.90 -4.27 1.63
CA ILE A 62 9.13 -4.10 2.42
C ILE A 62 9.09 -2.73 3.12
N SER A 63 8.75 -1.66 2.39
CA SER A 63 8.59 -0.33 2.98
C SER A 63 7.55 -0.32 4.10
N TYR A 64 6.41 -0.99 3.94
CA TYR A 64 5.42 -1.07 5.00
C TYR A 64 5.86 -1.89 6.22
N PHE A 65 6.61 -2.97 6.00
CA PHE A 65 7.21 -3.76 7.07
C PHE A 65 8.17 -2.90 7.91
N VAL A 66 9.07 -2.18 7.23
CA VAL A 66 10.03 -1.24 7.86
C VAL A 66 9.33 -0.07 8.54
N LEU A 67 8.13 0.33 8.09
CA LEU A 67 7.31 1.35 8.76
C LEU A 67 6.70 0.84 10.09
N SER A 68 6.19 -0.40 10.07
CA SER A 68 5.33 -0.92 11.15
C SER A 68 6.11 -1.54 12.31
N VAL A 69 7.17 -2.30 12.00
CA VAL A 69 7.95 -3.03 13.00
C VAL A 69 8.62 -2.10 14.02
N PRO A 70 9.32 -1.01 13.61
CA PRO A 70 9.90 -0.07 14.57
C PRO A 70 8.89 0.50 15.55
N ARG A 71 7.67 0.84 15.09
CA ARG A 71 6.65 1.41 15.95
C ARG A 71 6.10 0.39 16.94
N LEU A 72 5.87 -0.85 16.52
CA LEU A 72 5.51 -1.93 17.44
C LEU A 72 6.62 -2.15 18.50
N CYS A 73 7.88 -2.07 18.10
CA CYS A 73 9.03 -2.14 19.02
C CYS A 73 9.13 -0.93 19.97
N ILE A 74 8.54 0.22 19.64
CA ILE A 74 8.44 1.39 20.55
C ILE A 74 7.28 1.21 21.54
N ILE A 75 6.11 0.79 21.06
CA ILE A 75 4.90 0.70 21.90
C ILE A 75 4.98 -0.47 22.89
N PHE A 76 5.48 -1.63 22.45
CA PHE A 76 5.45 -2.84 23.27
C PHE A 76 6.25 -2.72 24.59
N PRO A 77 7.49 -2.18 24.61
CA PRO A 77 8.20 -1.92 25.85
C PRO A 77 7.55 -0.84 26.72
N PHE A 78 6.93 0.18 26.10
CA PHE A 78 6.21 1.22 26.82
C PHE A 78 5.04 0.66 27.62
N LEU A 79 4.30 -0.29 27.03
CA LEU A 79 3.18 -0.98 27.68
C LEU A 79 3.61 -1.94 28.79
N LEU A 80 4.76 -2.60 28.65
CA LEU A 80 5.25 -3.59 29.62
C LEU A 80 5.83 -2.96 30.89
N ASP A 81 6.55 -1.83 30.77
CA ASP A 81 7.34 -1.30 31.90
C ASP A 81 6.66 -0.11 32.62
N GLY A 82 5.56 0.44 32.06
CA GLY A 82 4.57 1.35 32.67
C GLY A 82 5.04 2.69 33.27
N THR A 83 6.31 2.81 33.69
CA THR A 83 6.84 3.91 34.52
C THR A 83 8.35 4.15 34.36
N ARG A 84 9.17 3.16 33.97
CA ARG A 84 10.65 3.26 34.08
C ARG A 84 11.45 3.60 32.82
N ARG A 85 10.80 3.86 31.67
CA ARG A 85 11.54 4.07 30.39
C ARG A 85 11.15 5.32 29.60
N PHE A 86 10.53 6.31 30.23
CA PHE A 86 10.55 7.65 29.66
C PHE A 86 12.01 8.15 29.48
N GLU A 87 12.96 7.62 30.27
CA GLU A 87 14.40 7.85 30.11
C GLU A 87 15.02 7.25 28.84
N ILE A 88 14.49 6.12 28.32
CA ILE A 88 14.95 5.54 27.05
C ILE A 88 14.36 6.33 25.88
N MET A 89 13.11 6.80 26.01
CA MET A 89 12.50 7.77 25.09
C MET A 89 13.21 9.13 25.11
N SER A 90 13.84 9.51 26.23
CA SER A 90 14.68 10.71 26.34
C SER A 90 16.14 10.51 25.94
N SER A 91 16.55 9.30 25.54
CA SER A 91 17.73 9.17 24.70
C SER A 91 17.36 9.63 23.28
N ILE A 92 17.32 10.95 23.13
CA ILE A 92 16.99 11.73 21.93
C ILE A 92 17.56 11.12 20.62
N PRO A 93 18.76 10.49 20.56
CA PRO A 93 19.22 9.90 19.30
C PRO A 93 18.44 8.66 18.82
N TYR A 94 17.92 7.80 19.69
CA TYR A 94 17.30 6.54 19.27
C TYR A 94 15.89 6.74 18.71
N THR A 95 15.08 7.57 19.37
CA THR A 95 13.71 7.90 18.92
C THR A 95 13.73 8.68 17.61
N VAL A 96 14.64 9.65 17.47
CA VAL A 96 14.83 10.40 16.22
C VAL A 96 15.26 9.48 15.07
N TYR A 97 16.15 8.51 15.30
CA TYR A 97 16.56 7.56 14.27
C TYR A 97 15.42 6.64 13.82
N LEU A 98 14.62 6.12 14.77
CA LEU A 98 13.47 5.28 14.42
C LEU A 98 12.40 6.06 13.67
N ASP A 99 12.09 7.30 14.06
CA ASP A 99 11.12 8.12 13.35
C ASP A 99 11.63 8.59 11.98
N ALA A 100 12.94 8.83 11.83
CA ALA A 100 13.58 9.06 10.54
C ALA A 100 13.42 7.85 9.61
N LEU A 101 13.73 6.64 10.10
CA LEU A 101 13.55 5.40 9.34
C LEU A 101 12.10 5.19 8.91
N ARG A 102 11.15 5.48 9.80
CA ARG A 102 9.70 5.39 9.51
C ARG A 102 9.28 6.39 8.44
N THR A 103 9.79 7.63 8.51
CA THR A 103 9.51 8.67 7.50
C THR A 103 10.04 8.27 6.12
N VAL A 104 11.26 7.72 6.08
CA VAL A 104 11.86 7.16 4.85
C VAL A 104 10.96 6.04 4.31
N ALA A 105 10.60 5.07 5.15
CA ALA A 105 9.80 3.92 4.76
C ALA A 105 8.41 4.31 4.24
N ALA A 106 7.71 5.24 4.90
CA ALA A 106 6.43 5.78 4.43
C ALA A 106 6.55 6.44 3.05
N SER A 107 7.58 7.25 2.87
CA SER A 107 7.84 7.94 1.60
C SER A 107 8.26 6.97 0.48
N SER A 108 9.02 5.92 0.81
CA SER A 108 9.37 4.86 -0.13
C SER A 108 8.15 4.07 -0.59
N ALA A 109 7.23 3.77 0.33
CA ALA A 109 5.94 3.16 -0.01
C ALA A 109 5.13 4.04 -0.98
N LEU A 110 5.12 5.37 -0.75
CA LEU A 110 4.48 6.34 -1.64
C LEU A 110 5.05 6.29 -3.06
N LEU A 111 6.38 6.37 -3.17
CA LEU A 111 7.08 6.35 -4.44
C LEU A 111 6.86 5.01 -5.16
N ALA A 112 6.86 3.89 -4.44
CA ALA A 112 6.56 2.57 -5.01
C ALA A 112 5.15 2.52 -5.60
N CYS A 113 4.13 3.02 -4.89
CA CYS A 113 2.77 3.10 -5.43
C CYS A 113 2.69 3.99 -6.69
N LEU A 114 3.39 5.13 -6.71
CA LEU A 114 3.45 6.00 -7.89
C LEU A 114 4.11 5.29 -9.08
N SER A 115 5.22 4.60 -8.85
CA SER A 115 5.91 3.81 -9.87
C SER A 115 5.04 2.71 -10.45
N LEU A 116 4.19 2.05 -9.65
CA LEU A 116 3.21 1.07 -10.15
C LEU A 116 2.21 1.71 -11.11
N VAL A 117 1.70 2.90 -10.81
CA VAL A 117 0.77 3.60 -11.72
C VAL A 117 1.46 3.95 -13.02
N LEU A 118 2.66 4.53 -12.94
CA LEU A 118 3.43 4.90 -14.12
C LEU A 118 3.71 3.69 -15.00
N GLU A 119 4.08 2.56 -14.40
CA GLU A 119 4.26 1.30 -15.11
C GLU A 119 2.98 0.89 -15.85
N ARG A 120 1.81 0.94 -15.21
CA ARG A 120 0.52 0.56 -15.84
C ARG A 120 0.09 1.51 -16.94
N VAL A 121 0.32 2.82 -16.76
CA VAL A 121 0.04 3.83 -17.79
C VAL A 121 0.93 3.59 -19.00
N ILE A 122 2.23 3.36 -18.79
CA ILE A 122 3.19 3.06 -19.86
C ILE A 122 2.81 1.75 -20.56
N ALA A 123 2.44 0.70 -19.82
CA ALA A 123 2.00 -0.57 -20.38
C ALA A 123 0.74 -0.43 -21.24
N THR A 124 -0.18 0.47 -20.85
CA THR A 124 -1.40 0.74 -21.62
C THR A 124 -1.11 1.52 -22.89
N VAL A 125 -0.29 2.57 -22.81
CA VAL A 125 0.04 3.45 -23.95
C VAL A 125 0.96 2.75 -24.94
N ARG A 126 1.93 1.97 -24.46
CA ARG A 126 2.96 1.31 -25.27
C ARG A 126 2.75 -0.20 -25.39
N ILE A 127 1.49 -0.66 -25.43
CA ILE A 127 1.14 -2.10 -25.41
C ILE A 127 1.92 -2.96 -26.44
N ARG A 128 2.23 -2.40 -27.62
CA ARG A 128 2.94 -3.13 -28.70
C ARG A 128 4.42 -3.39 -28.43
N THR A 129 5.08 -2.52 -27.67
CA THR A 129 6.53 -2.56 -27.43
C THR A 129 6.89 -2.86 -25.98
N TYR A 130 5.96 -2.63 -25.05
CA TYR A 130 6.17 -2.77 -23.62
C TYR A 130 6.64 -4.18 -23.23
N GLU A 131 5.95 -5.23 -23.68
CA GLU A 131 6.32 -6.60 -23.33
C GLU A 131 7.64 -7.07 -23.97
N LYS A 132 8.06 -6.44 -25.08
CA LYS A 132 9.30 -6.77 -25.79
C LYS A 132 10.52 -6.14 -25.13
N GLN A 133 10.34 -5.04 -24.40
CA GLN A 133 11.41 -4.25 -23.78
C GLN A 133 11.51 -4.50 -22.27
N ARG A 134 11.44 -5.77 -21.86
CA ARG A 134 11.60 -6.17 -20.45
C ARG A 134 13.04 -5.89 -20.00
N ASN A 135 13.28 -4.72 -19.43
CA ASN A 135 14.56 -4.38 -18.85
C ASN A 135 14.52 -4.54 -17.32
N PRO A 136 15.11 -5.60 -16.74
CA PRO A 136 15.13 -5.79 -15.28
C PRO A 136 15.96 -4.71 -14.56
N PHE A 137 16.96 -4.13 -15.23
CA PHE A 137 17.78 -3.05 -14.66
C PHE A 137 16.96 -1.80 -14.35
N LEU A 138 15.96 -1.49 -15.20
CA LEU A 138 15.06 -0.35 -14.97
C LEU A 138 14.26 -0.53 -13.67
N ILE A 139 13.81 -1.75 -13.36
CA ILE A 139 13.10 -2.05 -12.11
C ILE A 139 14.03 -1.85 -10.92
N GLY A 140 15.26 -2.37 -11.02
CA GLY A 140 16.28 -2.21 -9.98
C GLY A 140 16.55 -0.73 -9.68
N LEU A 141 16.69 0.10 -10.71
CA LEU A 141 16.84 1.55 -10.55
C LEU A 141 15.61 2.20 -9.90
N ILE A 142 14.40 1.81 -10.31
CA ILE A 142 13.16 2.31 -9.69
C ILE A 142 13.13 1.92 -8.20
N MET A 143 13.43 0.67 -7.86
CA MET A 143 13.46 0.22 -6.47
C MET A 143 14.52 0.97 -5.65
N ILE A 144 15.76 1.10 -6.15
CA ILE A 144 16.82 1.83 -5.45
C ILE A 144 16.44 3.30 -5.25
N SER A 145 15.93 3.96 -6.30
CA SER A 145 15.53 5.37 -6.22
C SER A 145 14.39 5.62 -5.23
N THR A 146 13.46 4.68 -5.08
CA THR A 146 12.36 4.80 -4.09
C THR A 146 12.86 4.83 -2.65
N TRP A 147 14.04 4.29 -2.35
CA TRP A 147 14.66 4.35 -1.01
C TRP A 147 15.68 5.48 -0.88
N LEU A 148 16.48 5.68 -1.91
CA LEU A 148 17.57 6.65 -1.90
C LEU A 148 17.06 8.09 -1.84
N VAL A 149 15.99 8.41 -2.59
CA VAL A 149 15.42 9.77 -2.61
C VAL A 149 14.84 10.15 -1.23
N PRO A 150 13.96 9.35 -0.60
CA PRO A 150 13.49 9.68 0.76
C PRO A 150 14.59 9.70 1.81
N SER A 151 15.59 8.81 1.70
CA SER A 151 16.72 8.79 2.63
C SER A 151 17.54 10.08 2.55
N ALA A 152 17.82 10.56 1.33
CA ALA A 152 18.49 11.84 1.13
C ALA A 152 17.67 13.01 1.66
N CYS A 153 16.35 13.02 1.43
CA CYS A 153 15.46 14.04 2.00
C CYS A 153 15.47 14.05 3.53
N CYS A 154 15.39 12.87 4.15
CA CYS A 154 15.41 12.72 5.60
C CYS A 154 16.76 13.18 6.19
N TYR A 155 17.87 12.79 5.55
CA TYR A 155 19.21 13.26 5.92
C TYR A 155 19.32 14.79 5.89
N SER A 156 18.78 15.44 4.86
CA SER A 156 18.79 16.91 4.78
C SER A 156 18.01 17.59 5.91
N VAL A 157 16.91 17.00 6.36
CA VAL A 157 16.12 17.56 7.48
C VAL A 157 16.82 17.32 8.82
N VAL A 158 17.29 16.09 9.07
CA VAL A 158 17.81 15.69 10.39
C VAL A 158 19.25 16.15 10.61
N ILE A 159 20.10 16.10 9.58
CA ILE A 159 21.54 16.38 9.71
C ILE A 159 21.89 17.80 9.25
N LEU A 160 21.32 18.25 8.12
CA LEU A 160 21.59 19.59 7.61
C LEU A 160 20.71 20.66 8.24
N ASN A 161 19.82 20.29 9.18
CA ASN A 161 18.90 21.18 9.89
C ASN A 161 18.10 22.10 8.94
N PHE A 162 17.68 21.57 7.78
CA PHE A 162 16.75 22.29 6.92
C PHE A 162 15.49 22.63 7.72
N GLU A 163 14.99 23.87 7.57
CA GLU A 163 13.79 24.28 8.28
C GLU A 163 12.63 23.33 7.95
N ILE A 164 12.15 22.63 9.00
CA ILE A 164 11.06 21.65 8.90
C ILE A 164 9.83 22.26 8.22
N MET A 165 9.58 23.56 8.42
CA MET A 165 8.46 24.26 7.79
C MET A 165 8.60 24.36 6.27
N ILE A 166 9.80 24.67 5.76
CA ILE A 166 10.07 24.72 4.32
C ILE A 166 9.94 23.32 3.73
N PHE A 167 10.44 22.31 4.43
CA PHE A 167 10.32 20.91 4.02
C PHE A 167 8.86 20.44 3.95
N LEU A 168 8.05 20.73 4.97
CA LEU A 168 6.63 20.39 4.99
C LEU A 168 5.85 21.10 3.88
N LEU A 169 6.16 22.38 3.63
CA LEU A 169 5.54 23.14 2.54
C LEU A 169 5.89 22.56 1.16
N LEU A 170 7.17 22.24 0.93
CA LEU A 170 7.62 21.58 -0.30
C LEU A 170 6.93 20.22 -0.45
N GLY A 171 6.90 19.40 0.60
CA GLY A 171 6.22 18.10 0.60
C GLY A 171 4.73 18.21 0.28
N PHE A 172 4.06 19.23 0.83
CA PHE A 172 2.66 19.53 0.53
C PHE A 172 2.46 19.89 -0.95
N LEU A 173 3.26 20.81 -1.49
CA LEU A 173 3.20 21.23 -2.90
C LEU A 173 3.51 20.07 -3.86
N THR A 174 4.55 19.29 -3.56
CA THR A 174 4.92 18.11 -4.35
C THR A 174 3.81 17.07 -4.33
N SER A 175 3.15 16.85 -3.19
CA SER A 175 2.00 15.93 -3.08
C SER A 175 0.83 16.38 -3.94
N LEU A 176 0.53 17.69 -3.96
CA LEU A 176 -0.54 18.27 -4.77
C LEU A 176 -0.26 18.17 -6.27
N ILE A 177 0.96 18.49 -6.70
CA ILE A 177 1.41 18.35 -8.10
C ILE A 177 1.36 16.88 -8.52
N SER A 178 1.87 15.98 -7.67
CA SER A 178 1.85 14.53 -7.92
C SER A 178 0.43 14.01 -8.09
N PHE A 179 -0.51 14.46 -7.27
CA PHE A 179 -1.93 14.12 -7.38
C PHE A 179 -2.53 14.59 -8.72
N ALA A 180 -2.22 15.81 -9.15
CA ALA A 180 -2.71 16.36 -10.41
C ALA A 180 -2.15 15.59 -11.63
N ILE A 181 -0.84 15.33 -11.65
CA ILE A 181 -0.18 14.51 -12.69
C ILE A 181 -0.80 13.12 -12.74
N PHE A 182 -1.00 12.51 -11.58
CA PHE A 182 -1.62 11.21 -11.44
C PHE A 182 -3.04 11.17 -12.05
N LEU A 183 -3.91 12.14 -11.71
CA LEU A 183 -5.25 12.22 -12.30
C LEU A 183 -5.20 12.35 -13.83
N ARG A 184 -4.28 13.18 -14.34
CA ARG A 184 -4.11 13.38 -15.78
C ARG A 184 -3.65 12.11 -16.50
N LEU A 185 -2.65 11.42 -15.97
CA LEU A 185 -2.11 10.18 -16.57
C LEU A 185 -3.14 9.06 -16.57
N THR A 186 -3.90 8.90 -15.49
CA THR A 186 -4.95 7.87 -15.44
C THR A 186 -6.09 8.15 -16.41
N ASN A 187 -6.53 9.41 -16.53
CA ASN A 187 -7.55 9.78 -17.51
C ASN A 187 -7.05 9.59 -18.95
N TRP A 188 -5.78 9.91 -19.21
CA TRP A 188 -5.16 9.66 -20.51
C TRP A 188 -5.14 8.17 -20.86
N SER A 189 -4.72 7.31 -19.92
CA SER A 189 -4.71 5.86 -20.10
C SER A 189 -6.10 5.28 -20.41
N GLU A 190 -7.15 5.77 -19.73
CA GLU A 190 -8.53 5.35 -19.99
C GLU A 190 -9.02 5.80 -21.38
N ASN A 191 -8.61 7.00 -21.82
CA ASN A 191 -8.96 7.54 -23.12
C ASN A 191 -8.26 6.79 -24.26
N GLU A 192 -6.97 6.46 -24.11
CA GLU A 192 -6.23 5.66 -25.10
C GLU A 192 -6.82 4.25 -25.25
N TYR A 193 -7.28 3.66 -24.15
CA TYR A 193 -8.01 2.40 -24.21
C TYR A 193 -9.29 2.51 -25.05
N LYS A 194 -10.15 3.51 -24.76
CA LYS A 194 -11.41 3.70 -25.49
C LYS A 194 -11.21 3.91 -26.99
N LYS A 195 -10.18 4.66 -27.38
CA LYS A 195 -9.87 4.94 -28.78
C LYS A 195 -9.38 3.72 -29.54
N ASN A 196 -8.48 2.94 -28.91
CA ASN A 196 -7.72 1.94 -29.65
C ASN A 196 -8.20 0.50 -29.44
N VAL A 197 -9.10 0.23 -28.48
CA VAL A 197 -9.50 -1.14 -28.14
C VAL A 197 -9.97 -1.92 -29.37
N ASN A 198 -10.76 -1.33 -30.26
CA ASN A 198 -11.32 -2.03 -31.41
C ASN A 198 -10.28 -2.38 -32.49
N ALA A 199 -9.17 -1.64 -32.56
CA ALA A 199 -8.12 -1.80 -33.56
C ALA A 199 -7.17 -2.98 -33.31
N TYR A 200 -7.30 -3.65 -32.15
CA TYR A 200 -6.38 -4.69 -31.71
C TYR A 200 -6.94 -6.12 -31.85
N SER A 201 -6.04 -7.10 -31.91
CA SER A 201 -6.38 -8.52 -31.81
C SER A 201 -6.99 -8.85 -30.45
N LEU A 202 -7.69 -9.99 -30.35
CA LEU A 202 -8.39 -10.40 -29.13
C LEU A 202 -7.44 -10.53 -27.92
N SER A 203 -6.22 -11.05 -28.13
CA SER A 203 -5.21 -11.17 -27.07
C SER A 203 -4.74 -9.82 -26.54
N ILE A 204 -4.46 -8.87 -27.43
CA ILE A 204 -4.05 -7.51 -27.05
C ILE A 204 -5.21 -6.76 -26.40
N LYS A 205 -6.45 -6.94 -26.88
CA LYS A 205 -7.66 -6.41 -26.25
C LYS A 205 -7.79 -6.89 -24.80
N TYR A 206 -7.57 -8.17 -24.56
CA TYR A 206 -7.59 -8.74 -23.22
C TYR A 206 -6.53 -8.10 -22.32
N GLN A 207 -5.26 -8.04 -22.76
CA GLN A 207 -4.17 -7.40 -22.02
C GLN A 207 -4.45 -5.91 -21.72
N LEU A 208 -4.98 -5.17 -22.70
CA LEU A 208 -5.32 -3.75 -22.55
C LEU A 208 -6.46 -3.56 -21.54
N SER A 209 -7.48 -4.42 -21.59
CA SER A 209 -8.60 -4.40 -20.65
C SER A 209 -8.15 -4.70 -19.22
N GLU A 210 -7.20 -5.63 -19.07
CA GLU A 210 -6.61 -6.00 -17.79
C GLU A 210 -5.73 -4.88 -17.21
N ASN A 211 -4.90 -4.24 -18.06
CA ASN A 211 -4.08 -3.10 -17.66
C ASN A 211 -4.93 -1.90 -17.20
N VAL A 212 -6.03 -1.58 -17.90
CA VAL A 212 -6.97 -0.53 -17.49
C VAL A 212 -7.75 -0.90 -16.24
N ARG A 213 -8.11 -2.19 -16.10
CA ARG A 213 -8.75 -2.69 -14.88
C ARG A 213 -7.81 -2.50 -13.69
N LEU A 214 -6.59 -3.03 -13.75
CA LEU A 214 -5.56 -2.86 -12.72
C LEU A 214 -5.23 -1.37 -12.49
N GLY A 215 -5.15 -0.56 -13.53
CA GLY A 215 -4.96 0.89 -13.43
C GLY A 215 -6.07 1.59 -12.63
N ARG A 216 -7.34 1.19 -12.80
CA ARG A 216 -8.46 1.71 -11.99
C ARG A 216 -8.37 1.29 -10.52
N ILE A 217 -7.88 0.08 -10.25
CA ILE A 217 -7.65 -0.44 -8.90
C ILE A 217 -6.59 0.39 -8.20
N ILE A 218 -5.41 0.47 -8.81
CA ILE A 218 -4.28 1.25 -8.29
C ILE A 218 -4.70 2.71 -8.16
N LYS A 219 -5.57 3.23 -9.04
CA LYS A 219 -6.09 4.59 -8.94
C LYS A 219 -6.94 4.83 -7.70
N SER A 220 -7.84 3.92 -7.34
CA SER A 220 -8.61 4.03 -6.10
C SER A 220 -7.70 3.97 -4.87
N THR A 221 -6.75 3.04 -4.89
CA THR A 221 -5.75 2.82 -3.84
C THR A 221 -4.86 4.05 -3.63
N LEU A 222 -4.33 4.64 -4.71
CA LEU A 222 -3.46 5.82 -4.65
C LEU A 222 -4.22 7.07 -4.24
N LYS A 223 -5.48 7.23 -4.64
CA LYS A 223 -6.33 8.34 -4.16
C LYS A 223 -6.46 8.32 -2.64
N ALA A 224 -6.80 7.15 -2.07
CA ALA A 224 -6.89 6.97 -0.62
C ALA A 224 -5.54 7.25 0.06
N PHE A 225 -4.45 6.76 -0.54
CA PHE A 225 -3.10 6.97 -0.03
C PHE A 225 -2.70 8.45 0.01
N ILE A 226 -2.80 9.14 -1.13
CA ILE A 226 -2.45 10.56 -1.24
C ILE A 226 -3.35 11.42 -0.34
N SER A 227 -4.66 11.14 -0.26
CA SER A 227 -5.54 11.85 0.66
C SER A 227 -5.15 11.65 2.12
N GLY A 228 -4.70 10.44 2.49
CA GLY A 228 -4.21 10.15 3.83
C GLY A 228 -2.91 10.90 4.14
N CYS A 229 -1.92 10.85 3.23
CA CYS A 229 -0.68 11.60 3.37
C CYS A 229 -0.94 13.11 3.45
N PHE A 230 -1.87 13.64 2.65
CA PHE A 230 -2.29 15.03 2.71
C PHE A 230 -2.90 15.39 4.07
N ALA A 231 -3.80 14.55 4.59
CA ALA A 231 -4.37 14.73 5.92
C ALA A 231 -3.29 14.70 7.01
N CYS A 232 -2.33 13.77 6.93
CA CYS A 232 -1.21 13.67 7.86
C CYS A 232 -0.28 14.90 7.81
N LEU A 233 0.06 15.39 6.62
CA LEU A 233 0.87 16.61 6.44
C LEU A 233 0.13 17.85 6.97
N LEU A 234 -1.18 17.94 6.74
CA LEU A 234 -2.01 19.02 7.28
C LEU A 234 -2.03 18.99 8.81
N ILE A 235 -2.27 17.81 9.40
CA ILE A 235 -2.24 17.60 10.86
C ILE A 235 -0.88 18.03 11.42
N ALA A 236 0.23 17.58 10.83
CA ALA A 236 1.58 17.95 11.26
C ALA A 236 1.82 19.47 11.19
N PHE A 237 1.42 20.12 10.09
CA PHE A 237 1.52 21.57 9.93
C PHE A 237 0.72 22.33 10.99
N LEU A 238 -0.54 21.95 11.22
CA LEU A 238 -1.40 22.56 12.24
C LEU A 238 -0.80 22.39 13.65
N THR A 239 -0.22 21.22 13.92
CA THR A 239 0.37 20.87 15.22
C THR A 239 1.60 21.73 15.53
N ILE A 240 2.46 22.01 14.53
CA ILE A 240 3.71 22.77 14.72
C ILE A 240 3.48 24.28 14.77
N LYS A 241 2.56 24.83 13.94
CA LYS A 241 2.41 26.29 13.77
C LYS A 241 1.38 26.93 14.68
N ILE A 242 0.29 26.24 15.01
CA ILE A 242 -0.92 26.89 15.53
C ILE A 242 -1.06 26.70 17.04
N PHE A 243 -0.56 25.58 17.58
CA PHE A 243 -0.78 25.23 18.97
C PHE A 243 0.55 25.11 19.73
N PRO A 244 0.67 25.71 20.93
CA PRO A 244 1.83 25.48 21.79
C PRO A 244 1.94 23.99 22.16
N SER A 245 3.18 23.51 22.30
CA SER A 245 3.55 22.09 22.52
C SER A 245 2.87 21.42 23.72
N ASN A 246 2.39 22.19 24.70
CA ASN A 246 1.72 21.67 25.90
C ASN A 246 0.19 21.53 25.77
N ASN A 247 -0.38 21.67 24.58
CA ASN A 247 -1.82 21.61 24.41
C ASN A 247 -2.32 20.17 24.19
N LEU A 248 -3.39 19.76 24.90
CA LEU A 248 -4.07 18.47 24.72
C LEU A 248 -4.38 18.18 23.24
N PHE A 249 -4.67 19.23 22.47
CA PHE A 249 -4.91 19.14 21.05
C PHE A 249 -3.71 18.59 20.26
N VAL A 250 -2.49 19.08 20.52
CA VAL A 250 -1.25 18.62 19.88
C VAL A 250 -1.04 17.13 20.16
N PHE A 251 -1.27 16.75 21.41
CA PHE A 251 -1.20 15.36 21.86
C PHE A 251 -2.19 14.45 21.12
N LEU A 252 -3.46 14.85 21.01
CA LEU A 252 -4.48 14.08 20.29
C LEU A 252 -4.19 14.00 18.78
N MET A 253 -3.71 15.09 18.19
CA MET A 253 -3.35 15.16 16.77
C MET A 253 -2.18 14.23 16.42
N TYR A 254 -1.22 14.04 17.33
CA TYR A 254 -0.15 13.07 17.17
C TYR A 254 -0.67 11.62 17.11
N HIS A 255 -1.54 11.23 18.05
CA HIS A 255 -2.16 9.89 18.03
C HIS A 255 -3.05 9.66 16.80
N LEU A 256 -3.75 10.71 16.36
CA LEU A 256 -4.54 10.66 15.13
C LEU A 256 -3.64 10.47 13.90
N TYR A 257 -2.54 11.20 13.83
CA TYR A 257 -1.53 11.06 12.77
C TYR A 257 -1.02 9.62 12.69
N GLU A 258 -0.60 9.05 13.83
CA GLU A 258 -0.08 7.68 13.90
C GLU A 258 -1.14 6.63 13.52
N SER A 259 -2.37 6.81 14.00
CA SER A 259 -3.50 5.93 13.65
C SER A 259 -3.85 5.97 12.16
N LEU A 260 -3.78 7.16 11.53
CA LEU A 260 -3.99 7.30 10.09
C LEU A 260 -2.91 6.57 9.29
N PHE A 261 -1.65 6.61 9.73
CA PHE A 261 -0.57 5.85 9.11
C PHE A 261 -0.78 4.34 9.18
N ALA A 262 -1.30 3.84 10.30
CA ALA A 262 -1.67 2.42 10.44
C ALA A 262 -2.88 2.04 9.58
N TYR A 263 -3.88 2.91 9.47
CA TYR A 263 -5.10 2.67 8.70
C TYR A 263 -4.88 2.65 7.18
N LEU A 264 -3.97 3.48 6.68
CA LEU A 264 -3.75 3.70 5.25
C LEU A 264 -3.47 2.39 4.46
N PRO A 265 -2.56 1.49 4.89
CA PRO A 265 -2.35 0.17 4.27
C PRO A 265 -3.58 -0.74 4.30
N ILE A 266 -4.35 -0.76 5.41
CA ILE A 266 -5.61 -1.52 5.48
C ILE A 266 -6.52 -1.06 4.36
N LYS A 267 -6.66 0.25 4.18
CA LYS A 267 -7.51 0.82 3.13
C LYS A 267 -6.99 0.47 1.74
N ILE A 268 -5.69 0.58 1.50
CA ILE A 268 -5.06 0.21 0.23
C ILE A 268 -5.41 -1.23 -0.14
N ILE A 269 -5.16 -2.15 0.78
CA ILE A 269 -5.27 -3.58 0.52
C ILE A 269 -6.73 -3.99 0.43
N SER A 270 -7.59 -3.37 1.23
CA SER A 270 -9.05 -3.53 1.12
C SER A 270 -9.55 -3.07 -0.24
N CYS A 271 -9.10 -1.91 -0.74
CA CYS A 271 -9.46 -1.43 -2.07
C CYS A 271 -8.94 -2.39 -3.16
N SER A 272 -7.68 -2.83 -3.05
CA SER A 272 -7.08 -3.78 -3.99
C SER A 272 -7.83 -5.12 -4.03
N ILE A 273 -8.10 -5.74 -2.88
CA ILE A 273 -8.82 -7.01 -2.79
C ILE A 273 -10.26 -6.87 -3.33
N ASN A 274 -10.99 -5.85 -2.90
CA ASN A 274 -12.41 -5.70 -3.28
C ASN A 274 -12.62 -5.40 -4.75
N SER A 275 -11.58 -4.92 -5.43
CA SER A 275 -11.66 -4.53 -6.82
C SER A 275 -11.51 -5.69 -7.81
N ASN A 276 -11.08 -6.86 -7.34
CA ASN A 276 -10.98 -8.06 -8.15
C ASN A 276 -11.80 -9.18 -7.48
N VAL A 277 -12.83 -9.67 -8.16
CA VAL A 277 -13.71 -10.74 -7.64
C VAL A 277 -12.88 -11.95 -7.23
N THR A 278 -11.89 -12.35 -8.03
CA THR A 278 -11.01 -13.49 -7.74
C THR A 278 -10.17 -13.26 -6.48
N TRP A 279 -9.60 -12.07 -6.29
CA TRP A 279 -8.81 -11.77 -5.08
C TRP A 279 -9.71 -11.69 -3.86
N LYS A 280 -10.91 -11.11 -4.01
CA LYS A 280 -11.92 -11.06 -2.95
C LYS A 280 -12.35 -12.45 -2.52
N THR A 281 -12.59 -13.37 -3.46
CA THR A 281 -12.95 -14.76 -3.14
C THR A 281 -11.78 -15.49 -2.48
N SER A 282 -10.57 -15.40 -3.03
CA SER A 282 -9.38 -16.03 -2.45
C SER A 282 -9.07 -15.51 -1.05
N PHE A 283 -9.15 -14.18 -0.85
CA PHE A 283 -8.96 -13.56 0.46
C PHE A 283 -10.04 -13.99 1.46
N ARG A 284 -11.31 -14.02 1.04
CA ARG A 284 -12.41 -14.50 1.88
C ARG A 284 -12.23 -15.97 2.26
N ASP A 285 -11.76 -16.80 1.33
CA ASP A 285 -11.55 -18.22 1.59
C ASP A 285 -10.40 -18.43 2.57
N ILE A 286 -9.27 -17.74 2.38
CA ILE A 286 -8.11 -17.77 3.30
C ILE A 286 -8.48 -17.27 4.69
N THR A 287 -9.17 -16.13 4.79
CA THR A 287 -9.61 -15.58 6.08
C THR A 287 -10.59 -16.51 6.77
N ARG A 288 -11.51 -17.15 6.04
CA ARG A 288 -12.43 -18.15 6.61
C ARG A 288 -11.70 -19.42 7.06
N THR A 289 -10.77 -19.96 6.27
CA THR A 289 -10.03 -21.17 6.65
C THR A 289 -9.03 -20.93 7.78
N SER A 290 -8.44 -19.73 7.85
CA SER A 290 -7.47 -19.35 8.89
C SER A 290 -8.14 -19.04 10.24
N LEU A 291 -9.26 -18.29 10.23
CA LEU A 291 -9.97 -17.92 11.46
C LEU A 291 -10.93 -19.00 11.97
N PHE A 292 -11.42 -19.86 11.08
CA PHE A 292 -12.36 -20.93 11.41
C PHE A 292 -11.86 -22.22 10.80
N ASN A 293 -10.96 -22.90 11.51
CA ASN A 293 -10.62 -24.28 11.18
C ASN A 293 -11.87 -25.16 11.29
N LYS A 294 -12.47 -25.47 10.13
CA LYS A 294 -13.20 -26.72 9.95
C LYS A 294 -12.72 -27.34 8.65
N THR A 295 -11.83 -28.32 8.82
CA THR A 295 -11.76 -29.55 8.03
C THR A 295 -12.74 -29.59 6.85
N SER A 296 -12.24 -29.28 5.67
CA SER A 296 -12.80 -29.82 4.45
C SER A 296 -11.73 -29.79 3.38
N ASN A 297 -10.96 -30.88 3.30
CA ASN A 297 -10.46 -31.42 2.05
C ASN A 297 -11.65 -31.76 1.14
N LYS A 298 -12.41 -30.75 0.72
CA LYS A 298 -13.16 -30.79 -0.51
C LYS A 298 -12.44 -29.83 -1.41
N THR A 299 -11.65 -30.39 -2.31
CA THR A 299 -11.58 -29.91 -3.69
C THR A 299 -12.98 -29.45 -4.08
N ARG A 300 -13.28 -28.15 -3.89
CA ARG A 300 -14.46 -27.53 -4.48
C ARG A 300 -14.23 -27.63 -5.98
N ALA A 301 -14.89 -28.60 -6.58
CA ALA A 301 -15.15 -28.59 -8.01
C ALA A 301 -15.70 -27.20 -8.34
N SER A 302 -15.07 -26.51 -9.28
CA SER A 302 -15.64 -25.31 -9.89
C SER A 302 -17.05 -25.67 -10.32
N GLU A 303 -18.06 -24.94 -9.85
CA GLU A 303 -19.40 -25.10 -10.39
C GLU A 303 -19.32 -24.83 -11.91
N PRO A 304 -19.80 -25.76 -12.75
CA PRO A 304 -19.70 -25.62 -14.18
C PRO A 304 -20.49 -24.39 -14.62
N VAL A 305 -19.82 -23.45 -15.29
CA VAL A 305 -20.45 -22.24 -15.80
C VAL A 305 -21.21 -22.60 -17.05
N ARG A 306 -22.52 -22.33 -17.06
CA ARG A 306 -23.37 -22.52 -18.23
C ARG A 306 -23.13 -21.38 -19.20
N VAL A 307 -22.53 -21.67 -20.35
CA VAL A 307 -22.30 -20.71 -21.43
C VAL A 307 -23.14 -21.13 -22.62
N LEU A 308 -23.87 -20.18 -23.21
CA LEU A 308 -24.58 -20.43 -24.47
C LEU A 308 -23.58 -20.51 -25.62
N SER A 309 -23.63 -21.62 -26.34
CA SER A 309 -22.96 -21.86 -27.61
C SER A 309 -23.45 -20.85 -28.66
N LEU A 310 -22.62 -20.60 -29.67
CA LEU A 310 -23.01 -19.90 -30.90
C LEU A 310 -24.14 -20.62 -31.66
N THR A 311 -24.38 -21.91 -31.36
CA THR A 311 -25.50 -22.72 -31.88
C THR A 311 -26.77 -22.64 -31.04
N GLY A 312 -26.76 -21.93 -29.90
CA GLY A 312 -27.91 -21.82 -28.99
C GLY A 312 -27.93 -22.86 -27.86
N ASP A 313 -27.02 -23.82 -27.85
CA ASP A 313 -26.97 -24.87 -26.82
C ASP A 313 -26.33 -24.39 -25.52
N VAL A 314 -26.87 -24.78 -24.37
CA VAL A 314 -26.31 -24.46 -23.06
C VAL A 314 -25.21 -25.46 -22.72
N ILE A 315 -23.96 -25.05 -22.87
CA ILE A 315 -22.78 -25.86 -22.54
C ILE A 315 -22.42 -25.62 -21.08
N THR A 316 -22.31 -26.69 -20.29
CA THR A 316 -21.77 -26.64 -18.93
C THR A 316 -20.25 -26.72 -18.99
N VAL A 317 -19.59 -25.59 -18.76
CA VAL A 317 -18.14 -25.43 -18.93
C VAL A 317 -17.45 -25.56 -17.57
N ASP A 318 -16.65 -26.63 -17.41
CA ASP A 318 -15.75 -26.73 -16.28
C ASP A 318 -14.51 -25.84 -16.51
N GLN A 319 -14.45 -24.73 -15.78
CA GLN A 319 -13.49 -23.63 -16.00
C GLN A 319 -12.02 -24.10 -15.97
N ARG A 320 -11.70 -25.15 -15.20
CA ARG A 320 -10.33 -25.67 -15.09
C ARG A 320 -9.89 -26.45 -16.33
N LEU A 321 -10.80 -27.22 -16.91
CA LEU A 321 -10.52 -28.05 -18.08
C LEU A 321 -10.40 -27.16 -19.33
N HIS A 322 -11.29 -26.17 -19.47
CA HIS A 322 -11.22 -25.23 -20.57
C HIS A 322 -10.05 -24.25 -20.48
N ALA A 323 -9.64 -23.78 -19.30
CA ALA A 323 -8.41 -22.98 -19.21
C ALA A 323 -7.19 -23.80 -19.66
N LYS A 324 -7.06 -25.05 -19.18
CA LYS A 324 -6.00 -25.96 -19.63
C LYS A 324 -6.05 -26.27 -21.12
N GLN A 325 -7.24 -26.57 -21.66
CA GLN A 325 -7.41 -26.83 -23.09
C GLN A 325 -7.18 -25.57 -23.94
N TYR A 326 -7.65 -24.41 -23.52
CA TYR A 326 -7.46 -23.15 -24.23
C TYR A 326 -5.98 -22.75 -24.24
N PHE A 327 -5.29 -22.88 -23.11
CA PHE A 327 -3.84 -22.66 -23.03
C PHE A 327 -3.03 -23.74 -23.75
N SER A 328 -3.43 -25.01 -23.75
CA SER A 328 -2.76 -26.06 -24.53
C SER A 328 -2.97 -25.91 -26.03
N THR A 329 -4.14 -25.41 -26.45
CA THR A 329 -4.43 -25.13 -27.86
C THR A 329 -3.64 -23.90 -28.32
N LEU A 330 -3.47 -22.89 -27.46
CA LEU A 330 -2.55 -21.78 -27.70
C LEU A 330 -1.09 -22.25 -27.78
N ASP A 331 -0.65 -23.13 -26.88
CA ASP A 331 0.74 -23.64 -26.86
C ASP A 331 1.03 -24.53 -28.09
N ASN A 332 0.06 -25.30 -28.54
CA ASN A 332 0.14 -26.09 -29.77
C ASN A 332 0.02 -25.27 -31.06
N MET A 333 -0.57 -24.07 -31.01
CA MET A 333 -0.59 -23.14 -32.16
C MET A 333 0.70 -22.34 -32.30
N TRP A 334 1.58 -22.37 -31.29
CA TRP A 334 2.86 -21.65 -31.26
C TRP A 334 4.08 -22.56 -31.46
N LYS A 335 3.86 -23.86 -31.63
CA LYS A 335 4.82 -24.82 -32.22
C LYS A 335 4.50 -25.00 -33.69
#